data_AF-A0A7U9X226-F1
#
_entry.id   AF-A0A7U9X226-F1
#
_cell.length_a   1.000
_cell.length_b   1.000
_cell.length_c   1.000
_cell.angle_alpha   90.00
_cell.angle_beta   90.00
_cell.angle_gamma   90.00
#
_symmetry.space_group_name_H-M   'P 1'
#
loop_
_entity.id
_entity.type
_entity.pdbx_description
1 polymer ?
#
loop_
_entity_poly.entity_id
_entity_poly.type
_entity_poly.pdbx_seq_one_letter_code
_entity_poly.pdbx_strand_id
1 'polypeptide(L)'
;MIVEYAKAGLSMTSTERDSVTNSISTIASTPYASAPYIRSMGIKSYPPESNSEIARNQYAAEVMTQCAIWENRARVTGVYFGKNNDVRMVIENG
;
A
#
# COMPACT_ATOMS: atom_id res chain seq x y z
N MET A 1 -1.49 8.99 4.22
CA MET A 1 -0.98 8.14 3.13
C MET A 1 -1.52 8.69 1.84
N ILE A 2 -0.66 8.85 0.83
CA ILE A 2 -1.02 9.34 -0.50
C ILE A 2 -0.71 8.21 -1.47
N VAL A 3 -1.64 7.84 -2.33
CA VAL A 3 -1.40 6.83 -3.38
C VAL A 3 -1.49 7.56 -4.72
N GLU A 4 -0.40 7.53 -5.48
CA GLU A 4 -0.26 8.15 -6.78
C GLU A 4 -0.21 7.05 -7.86
N TYR A 5 -1.06 7.17 -8.89
CA TYR A 5 -1.13 6.20 -9.97
C TYR A 5 -0.07 6.52 -11.05
N ALA A 6 0.89 5.63 -11.27
CA ALA A 6 1.82 5.70 -12.39
C ALA A 6 1.10 5.27 -13.67
N LYS A 7 1.03 6.19 -14.62
CA LYS A 7 0.28 6.04 -15.86
C LYS A 7 0.95 5.01 -16.77
N ALA A 8 0.43 3.78 -16.80
CA ALA A 8 0.78 2.80 -17.83
C ALA A 8 -0.47 2.12 -18.43
N GLY A 9 -0.84 2.58 -19.62
CA GLY A 9 -1.40 1.74 -20.69
C GLY A 9 -2.86 1.29 -20.65
N LEU A 10 -3.56 1.28 -19.52
CA LEU A 10 -4.94 0.79 -19.44
C LEU A 10 -5.88 1.81 -18.75
N SER A 11 -7.00 2.10 -19.41
CA SER A 11 -7.95 3.13 -19.02
C SER A 11 -8.83 2.68 -17.85
N MET A 12 -8.30 2.69 -16.63
CA MET A 12 -9.16 2.66 -15.44
C MET A 12 -9.99 3.94 -15.39
N THR A 13 -11.29 3.79 -15.21
CA THR A 13 -12.19 4.90 -14.88
C THR A 13 -11.76 5.55 -13.56
N SER A 14 -12.17 6.80 -13.33
CA SER A 14 -11.90 7.48 -12.05
C SER A 14 -12.43 6.67 -10.86
N THR A 15 -13.62 6.10 -10.99
CA THR A 15 -14.25 5.27 -9.94
C THR A 15 -13.43 4.03 -9.62
N GLU A 16 -12.91 3.33 -10.63
CA GLU A 16 -12.05 2.16 -10.43
C GLU A 16 -10.74 2.57 -9.74
N ARG A 17 -10.16 3.70 -10.14
CA ARG A 17 -8.94 4.24 -9.53
C ARG A 17 -9.15 4.57 -8.06
N ASP A 18 -10.26 5.19 -7.72
CA ASP A 18 -10.59 5.53 -6.34
C ASP A 18 -10.83 4.25 -5.51
N SER A 19 -11.53 3.26 -6.09
CA SER A 19 -11.74 1.96 -5.45
C SER A 19 -10.43 1.23 -5.15
N VAL A 20 -9.52 1.16 -6.12
CA VAL A 20 -8.19 0.54 -5.96
C VAL A 20 -7.34 1.31 -4.95
N THR A 21 -7.33 2.64 -5.04
CA THR A 21 -6.58 3.50 -4.13
C THR A 21 -7.04 3.33 -2.69
N ASN A 22 -8.36 3.27 -2.48
CA ASN A 22 -8.95 3.02 -1.16
C ASN A 22 -8.58 1.62 -0.65
N SER A 23 -8.67 0.60 -1.49
CA SER A 23 -8.29 -0.78 -1.15
C SER A 23 -6.83 -0.87 -0.68
N ILE A 24 -5.90 -0.33 -1.47
CA ILE A 24 -4.46 -0.30 -1.13
C ILE A 24 -4.22 0.50 0.16
N SER A 25 -4.89 1.64 0.32
CA SER A 25 -4.78 2.46 1.53
C SER A 25 -5.29 1.70 2.76
N THR A 26 -6.38 0.95 2.64
CA THR A 26 -6.91 0.10 3.71
C THR A 26 -5.93 -1.01 4.07
N ILE A 27 -5.39 -1.73 3.09
CA ILE A 27 -4.41 -2.80 3.34
C ILE A 27 -3.18 -2.23 4.08
N ALA A 28 -2.62 -1.14 3.57
CA ALA A 28 -1.41 -0.52 4.09
C ALA A 28 -1.55 0.16 5.46
N SER A 29 -2.79 0.39 5.91
CA SER A 29 -3.10 0.99 7.23
C SER A 29 -3.74 0.01 8.21
N THR A 30 -3.99 -1.23 7.79
CA THR A 30 -4.55 -2.26 8.66
C THR A 30 -3.42 -2.99 9.39
N PRO A 31 -3.40 -2.99 10.74
CA PRO A 31 -2.47 -3.83 11.49
C PRO A 31 -2.69 -5.31 11.19
N TYR A 32 -1.60 -6.07 11.05
CA TYR A 32 -1.68 -7.50 10.80
C TYR A 32 -2.52 -8.20 11.89
N ALA A 33 -3.34 -9.18 11.47
CA ALA A 33 -4.25 -9.95 12.32
C ALA A 33 -5.39 -9.17 13.01
N SER A 34 -5.55 -7.87 12.75
CA SER A 34 -6.65 -7.08 13.34
C SER A 34 -8.00 -7.32 12.65
N ALA A 35 -8.00 -7.76 11.39
CA ALA A 35 -9.20 -8.05 10.63
C ALA A 35 -9.78 -9.45 11.00
N PRO A 36 -10.98 -9.56 11.61
CA PRO A 36 -11.45 -10.80 12.23
C PRO A 36 -11.52 -12.01 11.30
N TYR A 37 -11.94 -11.80 10.05
CA TYR A 37 -12.19 -12.84 9.06
C TYR A 37 -11.04 -13.05 8.06
N ILE A 38 -10.05 -12.15 8.06
CA ILE A 38 -8.89 -12.17 7.14
C ILE A 38 -7.61 -11.80 7.89
N ARG A 39 -7.30 -12.57 8.94
CA ARG A 39 -6.19 -12.25 9.86
C ARG A 39 -4.80 -12.29 9.22
N SER A 40 -4.64 -12.87 8.04
CA SER A 40 -3.40 -12.84 7.27
C SER A 40 -3.21 -11.54 6.46
N MET A 41 -4.22 -10.67 6.43
CA MET A 41 -4.14 -9.34 5.83
C MET A 41 -3.57 -8.33 6.83
N GLY A 42 -2.82 -7.36 6.31
CA GLY A 42 -2.36 -6.18 7.03
C GLY A 42 -0.85 -6.14 7.18
N ILE A 43 -0.37 -5.08 7.82
CA ILE A 43 1.06 -4.78 7.98
C ILE A 43 1.47 -5.08 9.41
N LYS A 44 2.53 -5.86 9.59
CA LYS A 44 2.98 -6.32 10.91
C LYS A 44 3.63 -5.17 11.68
N SER A 45 4.46 -4.39 10.99
CA SER A 45 5.14 -3.22 11.55
C SER A 45 4.41 -1.93 11.18
N TYR A 46 3.12 -1.84 11.52
CA TYR A 46 2.32 -0.62 11.34
C TYR A 46 1.89 0.01 12.67
N PRO A 47 2.17 1.31 12.89
CA PRO A 47 3.09 2.14 12.11
C PRO A 47 4.54 1.63 12.21
N PRO A 48 5.47 2.07 11.34
CA PRO A 48 6.88 1.71 11.46
C PRO A 48 7.40 2.04 12.87
N GLU A 49 8.10 1.09 13.49
CA GLU A 49 8.58 1.19 14.89
C GLU A 49 9.55 2.37 15.09
N SER A 50 10.21 2.83 14.02
CA SER A 50 11.09 3.97 14.03
C SER A 50 11.12 4.66 12.66
N ASN A 51 11.67 5.89 12.62
CA ASN A 51 11.95 6.60 11.38
C ASN A 51 13.24 6.14 10.68
N SER A 52 13.85 5.04 11.12
CA SER A 52 15.05 4.49 10.48
C SER A 52 14.74 4.01 9.07
N GLU A 53 15.73 4.06 8.17
CA GLU A 53 15.58 3.54 6.81
C GLU A 53 15.25 2.04 6.80
N ILE A 54 15.77 1.28 7.77
CA ILE A 54 15.49 -0.16 7.90
C ILE A 54 14.00 -0.39 8.19
N ALA A 55 13.43 0.30 9.18
CA ALA A 55 12.02 0.17 9.52
C ALA A 55 11.10 0.63 8.37
N ARG A 56 11.50 1.70 7.67
CA ARG A 56 10.80 2.18 6.47
C ARG A 56 10.85 1.17 5.32
N ASN A 57 11.98 0.53 5.09
CA ASN A 57 12.13 -0.50 4.05
C ASN A 57 11.33 -1.76 4.39
N GLN A 58 11.31 -2.18 5.67
CA GLN A 58 10.47 -3.28 6.13
C GLN A 58 8.99 -2.99 5.89
N TYR A 59 8.52 -1.81 6.29
CA TYR A 59 7.15 -1.37 6.03
C TYR A 59 6.82 -1.37 4.53
N ALA A 60 7.70 -0.80 3.69
CA ALA A 60 7.51 -0.75 2.24
C ALA A 60 7.41 -2.15 1.62
N ALA A 61 8.30 -3.07 2.00
CA ALA A 61 8.29 -4.44 1.52
C ALA A 61 7.02 -5.20 1.94
N GLU A 62 6.56 -5.00 3.18
CA GLU A 62 5.30 -5.59 3.65
C GLU A 62 4.09 -5.03 2.90
N VAL A 63 4.02 -3.72 2.69
CA VAL A 63 2.95 -3.08 1.90
C VAL A 63 2.89 -3.68 0.51
N MET A 64 4.02 -3.77 -0.19
CA MET A 64 4.07 -4.33 -1.54
C MET A 64 3.61 -5.80 -1.55
N THR A 65 4.05 -6.58 -0.57
CA THR A 65 3.69 -8.01 -0.44
C THR A 65 2.20 -8.18 -0.18
N GLN A 66 1.64 -7.42 0.77
CA GLN A 66 0.24 -7.53 1.17
C GLN A 66 -0.70 -7.02 0.06
N CYS A 67 -0.33 -5.93 -0.61
CA CYS A 67 -1.10 -5.46 -1.76
C CYS A 67 -1.07 -6.47 -2.91
N ALA A 68 0.07 -7.12 -3.19
CA ALA A 68 0.14 -8.15 -4.23
C ALA A 68 -0.72 -9.40 -3.92
N ILE A 69 -1.01 -9.68 -2.64
CA ILE A 69 -1.86 -10.81 -2.24
C ILE A 69 -3.35 -10.43 -2.31
N TRP A 70 -3.70 -9.23 -1.85
CA TRP A 70 -5.09 -8.84 -1.58
C TRP A 70 -5.69 -7.87 -2.60
N GLU A 71 -4.89 -7.23 -3.45
CA GLU A 71 -5.34 -6.34 -4.52
C GLU A 71 -4.73 -6.80 -5.86
N ASN A 72 -5.54 -7.49 -6.67
CA ASN A 72 -5.10 -8.04 -7.95
C ASN A 72 -5.30 -7.08 -9.14
N ARG A 73 -6.03 -5.96 -8.96
CA ARG A 73 -6.31 -5.00 -10.03
C ARG A 73 -5.15 -4.03 -10.27
N ALA A 74 -4.26 -3.88 -9.29
CA ALA A 74 -3.12 -2.98 -9.38
C ALA A 74 -1.92 -3.52 -8.62
N ARG A 75 -0.73 -3.13 -9.08
CA ARG A 75 0.54 -3.50 -8.48
C ARG A 75 1.20 -2.27 -7.86
N VAL A 76 1.57 -2.34 -6.58
CA VAL A 76 2.41 -1.33 -5.95
C VAL A 76 3.84 -1.51 -6.45
N THR A 77 4.40 -0.51 -7.15
CA THR A 77 5.76 -0.56 -7.71
C THR A 77 6.77 0.25 -6.91
N GLY A 78 6.31 1.14 -6.04
CA GLY A 78 7.18 1.87 -5.13
C GLY A 78 6.47 2.44 -3.92
N VAL A 79 7.21 2.59 -2.83
CA VAL A 79 6.76 3.25 -1.59
C VAL A 79 7.84 4.25 -1.18
N TYR A 80 7.45 5.51 -1.01
CA TYR A 80 8.32 6.63 -0.70
C TYR A 80 7.87 7.30 0.59
N PHE A 81 8.82 7.83 1.34
CA PHE A 81 8.55 8.55 2.59
C PHE A 81 8.97 10.00 2.41
N GLY A 82 8.01 10.92 2.47
CA GLY A 82 8.25 12.35 2.41
C GLY A 82 8.77 12.91 3.73
N LYS A 83 9.10 14.21 3.72
CA LYS A 83 9.75 14.92 4.82
C LYS A 83 8.91 14.97 6.11
N ASN A 84 7.59 14.80 6.01
CA ASN A 84 6.67 14.83 7.15
C ASN A 84 6.18 13.42 7.54
N ASN A 85 6.96 12.37 7.21
CA ASN A 85 6.53 10.97 7.31
C ASN A 85 5.27 10.65 6.48
N ASP A 86 4.99 11.46 5.46
CA ASP A 86 3.96 11.17 4.47
C ASP A 86 4.40 9.98 3.61
N VAL A 87 3.68 8.87 3.71
CA VAL A 87 3.89 7.71 2.84
C VAL A 87 3.22 7.97 1.50
N ARG A 88 3.99 7.89 0.42
CA ARG A 88 3.53 7.96 -0.97
C ARG A 88 3.72 6.62 -1.65
N MET A 89 2.69 6.11 -2.30
CA MET A 89 2.76 4.83 -3.01
C MET A 89 2.58 5.06 -4.50
N VAL A 90 3.37 4.36 -5.31
CA VAL A 90 3.23 4.34 -6.76
C VAL A 90 2.58 3.04 -7.16
N ILE A 91 1.47 3.13 -7.89
CA ILE A 91 0.70 1.97 -8.35
C ILE A 91 0.61 1.94 -9.86
N GLU A 92 0.74 0.74 -10.44
CA GLU A 92 0.62 0.46 -11.86
C GLU A 92 -0.51 -0.55 -12.09
N ASN A 93 -0.97 -0.67 -13.33
CA ASN A 93 -2.00 -1.65 -13.66
C ASN A 93 -1.46 -3.08 -13.46
N GLY A 94 -2.28 -3.92 -12.83
CA GLY A 94 -1.96 -5.33 -12.53
C GLY A 94 -2.03 -6.24 -13.74
#